data_AF-A0A7C7D6H9-F1
#
_entry.id   AF-A0A7C7D6H9-F1
#
_cell.length_a   1.000
_cell.length_b   1.000
_cell.length_c   1.000
_cell.angle_alpha   90.00
_cell.angle_beta   90.00
_cell.angle_gamma   90.00
#
_symmetry.space_group_name_H-M   'P 1'
#
loop_
_entity.id
_entity.type
_entity.pdbx_description
1 polymer ?
#
loop_
_entity_poly.entity_id
_entity_poly.type
_entity_poly.pdbx_seq_one_letter_code
_entity_poly.pdbx_strand_id
1 'polypeptide(L)'
;WKFNSNWDKPTPESLFEYYESIYDKFNVCGLLNNVKHDERNAIDIPVFPSSIDVEAFDLKNNTYSFRSRYVYEYSYMISETEEWGYKRIVSPYSDVASIGKGAGGQIPSSLEAPKNLAGELKKYENGQPYFHFTCKIPESVEAANKQTCVWNILDWKIGNGSWASESGELLIEAGHQMLVDDIDVDPIDKGGWAEINIEKNTYYFRMLFQFQKPDGSIVKSPFSNVVEMGTPAFYTAASSWAKQELNKAAECGLIPDILKGADMTKPITREEFAELAVLLYEKTTKKAAVPASPNPFTDTTNKQILKAYEIGITKGTSKTTFSPKVLINREECATMLFRAIKAINPDGDYSIDGVKDFPDQKHISSWAVEGTKYMAKVGIIKGDSAGNFMPKATTTAQEATGYGMATREAAILMTVRTYDTMDDVSGKGQVSDTKDSDSTALPEGYPSNLIPIYKDGKIVSVKRKTFDTGNEGYEITIDYKGEKTSIVNGHYASLMLDAENFDGEVGIKSHYYGNKGGYRVEIDFVQHFPDQYSCTVTIAYYKTNN
;
A
#
# COMPACT_ATOMS: atom_id res chain seq x y z
N TRP A 1 -42.08 5.94 18.78
CA TRP A 1 -41.79 4.48 18.88
C TRP A 1 -42.91 3.81 19.67
N LYS A 2 -42.90 2.49 19.87
CA LYS A 2 -43.77 1.83 20.87
C LYS A 2 -43.08 0.64 21.53
N PHE A 3 -43.32 0.50 22.84
CA PHE A 3 -42.94 -0.64 23.69
C PHE A 3 -44.21 -1.10 24.41
N ASN A 4 -45.11 -1.79 23.68
CA ASN A 4 -46.47 -2.29 24.02
C ASN A 4 -47.49 -1.95 22.90
N SER A 5 -48.79 -1.95 23.20
CA SER A 5 -49.88 -1.67 22.25
C SER A 5 -50.04 -0.20 21.85
N ASN A 6 -49.43 0.76 22.57
CA ASN A 6 -49.63 2.19 22.33
C ASN A 6 -48.40 2.86 21.72
N TRP A 7 -48.63 3.66 20.67
CA TRP A 7 -47.60 4.53 20.11
C TRP A 7 -47.32 5.70 21.04
N ASP A 8 -46.04 5.95 21.29
CA ASP A 8 -45.57 7.15 21.95
C ASP A 8 -45.96 8.40 21.15
N LYS A 9 -46.27 9.51 21.84
CA LYS A 9 -46.84 10.73 21.25
C LYS A 9 -45.96 11.94 21.53
N PRO A 10 -45.85 12.91 20.59
CA PRO A 10 -45.26 14.19 20.88
C PRO A 10 -46.05 14.90 22.00
N THR A 11 -45.36 15.60 22.88
CA THR A 11 -46.00 16.45 23.89
C THR A 11 -46.42 17.81 23.32
N PRO A 12 -47.19 18.60 24.10
CA PRO A 12 -47.66 19.93 23.71
C PRO A 12 -46.57 21.01 23.64
N GLU A 13 -45.42 20.83 24.31
CA GLU A 13 -44.28 21.75 24.29
C GLU A 13 -43.63 21.81 22.90
N SER A 14 -42.89 22.89 22.57
CA SER A 14 -42.17 22.98 21.29
C SER A 14 -41.28 21.75 21.09
N LEU A 15 -41.09 21.28 19.85
CA LEU A 15 -40.38 20.01 19.64
C LEU A 15 -38.95 20.13 20.20
N PHE A 16 -38.38 21.33 20.11
CA PHE A 16 -37.11 21.71 20.70
C PHE A 16 -37.12 21.70 22.23
N GLU A 17 -38.03 22.43 22.88
CA GLU A 17 -38.07 22.49 24.35
C GLU A 17 -38.47 21.16 24.97
N TYR A 18 -39.33 20.36 24.33
CA TYR A 18 -39.67 19.02 24.82
C TYR A 18 -38.45 18.10 24.88
N TYR A 19 -37.65 18.09 23.82
CA TYR A 19 -36.47 17.21 23.76
C TYR A 19 -35.28 17.79 24.53
N GLU A 20 -35.10 19.12 24.59
CA GLU A 20 -34.08 19.76 25.43
C GLU A 20 -34.40 19.73 26.93
N SER A 21 -35.68 19.84 27.32
CA SER A 21 -36.06 19.93 28.74
C SER A 21 -36.17 18.58 29.45
N ILE A 22 -36.50 17.50 28.72
CA ILE A 22 -36.60 16.16 29.33
C ILE A 22 -35.26 15.42 29.26
N TYR A 23 -34.44 15.70 28.24
CA TYR A 23 -33.25 14.92 28.00
C TYR A 23 -32.10 15.79 27.46
N ASP A 24 -31.02 15.84 28.24
CA ASP A 24 -29.62 15.94 27.76
C ASP A 24 -29.25 14.82 26.73
N LYS A 25 -30.24 14.19 26.07
CA LYS A 25 -30.16 13.07 25.14
C LYS A 25 -30.79 13.47 23.81
N PHE A 26 -30.01 14.21 23.01
CA PHE A 26 -30.05 14.07 21.55
C PHE A 26 -30.06 12.56 21.21
N ASN A 27 -30.99 12.06 20.38
CA ASN A 27 -30.74 10.97 19.39
C ASN A 27 -31.98 10.26 18.78
N VAL A 28 -33.24 10.56 19.14
CA VAL A 28 -34.39 9.92 18.44
C VAL A 28 -34.97 10.76 17.29
N CYS A 29 -34.45 11.96 17.08
CA CYS A 29 -34.85 12.87 16.00
C CYS A 29 -33.60 13.42 15.32
N GLY A 30 -33.40 13.11 14.04
CA GLY A 30 -32.37 13.74 13.21
C GLY A 30 -32.82 15.13 12.76
N LEU A 31 -31.94 16.13 12.86
CA LEU A 31 -32.16 17.44 12.24
C LEU A 31 -31.88 17.31 10.74
N LEU A 32 -32.87 17.60 9.90
CA LEU A 32 -32.70 17.70 8.44
C LEU A 32 -32.07 19.02 8.00
N ASN A 33 -31.68 19.89 8.94
CA ASN A 33 -31.16 21.23 8.65
C ASN A 33 -29.84 21.22 7.86
N ASN A 34 -29.16 20.08 7.79
CA ASN A 34 -28.09 19.80 6.83
C ASN A 34 -28.32 18.40 6.27
N VAL A 35 -29.11 18.26 5.20
CA VAL A 35 -29.13 17.00 4.44
C VAL A 35 -27.71 16.81 3.91
N LYS A 36 -26.91 15.96 4.56
CA LYS A 36 -25.78 15.31 3.88
C LYS A 36 -26.44 14.33 2.90
N HIS A 37 -26.46 14.74 1.65
CA HIS A 37 -26.89 13.87 0.56
C HIS A 37 -25.87 12.73 0.47
N ASP A 38 -26.32 11.49 0.69
CA ASP A 38 -25.70 10.35 0.02
C ASP A 38 -26.49 10.08 -1.27
N GLU A 39 -25.88 9.39 -2.23
CA GLU A 39 -26.44 9.19 -3.57
C GLU A 39 -27.73 8.34 -3.58
N ARG A 40 -28.14 7.83 -2.41
CA ARG A 40 -29.21 6.85 -2.21
C ARG A 40 -30.43 7.44 -1.50
N ASN A 41 -30.38 8.71 -1.08
CA ASN A 41 -31.44 9.39 -0.33
C ASN A 41 -31.79 8.68 1.01
N ALA A 42 -30.80 8.18 1.75
CA ALA A 42 -31.00 7.50 3.03
C ALA A 42 -30.49 8.32 4.24
N ILE A 43 -31.04 8.07 5.44
CA ILE A 43 -30.56 8.64 6.71
C ILE A 43 -30.59 7.57 7.81
N ASP A 44 -29.48 7.40 8.51
CA ASP A 44 -29.39 6.51 9.67
C ASP A 44 -29.73 7.25 10.96
N ILE A 45 -30.58 6.65 11.78
CA ILE A 45 -31.00 7.20 13.07
C ILE A 45 -30.65 6.18 14.17
N PRO A 46 -29.58 6.41 14.94
CA PRO A 46 -29.20 5.48 16.00
C PRO A 46 -30.21 5.55 17.16
N VAL A 47 -30.71 4.40 17.60
CA VAL A 47 -31.63 4.30 18.74
C VAL A 47 -30.94 3.54 19.87
N PHE A 48 -30.75 4.19 21.01
CA PHE A 48 -30.20 3.57 22.21
C PHE A 48 -31.31 3.17 23.19
N PRO A 49 -31.10 2.17 24.07
CA PRO A 49 -32.05 1.81 25.11
C PRO A 49 -32.50 3.03 25.93
N SER A 50 -31.53 3.84 26.34
CA SER A 50 -31.74 5.07 27.13
C SER A 50 -32.50 6.16 26.37
N SER A 51 -32.59 6.07 25.04
CA SER A 51 -33.34 7.01 24.19
C SER A 51 -34.84 6.68 24.12
N ILE A 52 -35.26 5.50 24.58
CA ILE A 52 -36.67 5.08 24.64
C ILE A 52 -37.05 4.59 26.05
N ASP A 53 -36.31 5.04 27.06
CA ASP A 53 -36.53 4.76 28.48
C ASP A 53 -36.60 3.26 28.84
N VAL A 54 -35.71 2.48 28.24
CA VAL A 54 -35.45 1.10 28.66
C VAL A 54 -34.00 0.96 29.11
N GLU A 55 -33.73 0.19 30.18
CA GLU A 55 -32.38 0.01 30.71
C GLU A 55 -31.45 -0.68 29.69
N ALA A 56 -31.98 -1.69 28.99
CA ALA A 56 -31.31 -2.41 27.93
C ALA A 56 -32.35 -2.97 26.94
N PHE A 57 -31.92 -3.18 25.69
CA PHE A 57 -32.76 -3.93 24.75
C PHE A 57 -32.82 -5.40 25.14
N ASP A 58 -34.04 -5.93 25.34
CA ASP A 58 -34.29 -7.37 25.42
C ASP A 58 -34.94 -7.84 24.11
N LEU A 59 -34.10 -7.96 23.09
CA LEU A 59 -34.52 -8.37 21.74
C LEU A 59 -35.03 -9.82 21.69
N LYS A 60 -34.74 -10.63 22.72
CA LYS A 60 -35.19 -12.02 22.79
C LYS A 60 -36.65 -12.11 23.22
N ASN A 61 -37.06 -11.28 24.18
CA ASN A 61 -38.38 -11.37 24.78
C ASN A 61 -39.37 -10.30 24.28
N ASN A 62 -38.87 -9.18 23.74
CA ASN A 62 -39.70 -8.03 23.37
C ASN A 62 -39.58 -7.67 21.90
N THR A 63 -40.66 -7.12 21.35
CA THR A 63 -40.69 -6.48 20.02
C THR A 63 -40.68 -4.97 20.19
N TYR A 64 -39.78 -4.28 19.49
CA TYR A 64 -39.70 -2.82 19.46
C TYR A 64 -40.09 -2.36 18.06
N SER A 65 -41.03 -1.42 17.95
CA SER A 65 -41.51 -0.92 16.66
C SER A 65 -41.27 0.59 16.50
N PHE A 66 -40.79 0.95 15.32
CA PHE A 66 -40.40 2.30 14.92
C PHE A 66 -41.12 2.72 13.65
N ARG A 67 -41.39 4.03 13.54
CA ARG A 67 -41.86 4.70 12.34
C ARG A 67 -41.41 6.16 12.43
N SER A 68 -41.08 6.76 11.30
CA SER A 68 -40.62 8.14 11.21
C SER A 68 -41.64 8.99 10.43
N ARG A 69 -41.52 10.32 10.50
CA ARG A 69 -42.22 11.28 9.66
C ARG A 69 -41.46 12.59 9.61
N TYR A 70 -41.66 13.38 8.58
CA TYR A 70 -41.15 14.73 8.50
C TYR A 70 -42.01 15.67 9.36
N VAL A 71 -41.36 16.58 10.08
CA VAL A 71 -41.99 17.62 10.90
C VAL A 71 -41.35 18.96 10.54
N TYR A 72 -42.18 19.91 10.11
CA TYR A 72 -41.81 21.31 9.95
C TYR A 72 -42.50 22.12 11.04
N GLU A 73 -41.74 22.63 12.00
CA GLU A 73 -42.23 23.48 13.08
C GLU A 73 -41.84 24.93 12.80
N TYR A 74 -42.76 25.85 12.99
CA TYR A 74 -42.50 27.27 12.82
C TYR A 74 -43.19 28.08 13.93
N SER A 75 -42.48 29.11 14.40
CA SER A 75 -42.97 30.05 15.40
C SER A 75 -44.08 30.92 14.80
N TYR A 76 -45.14 31.15 15.56
CA TYR A 76 -46.20 32.09 15.20
C TYR A 76 -46.64 32.87 16.44
N MET A 77 -47.08 34.11 16.27
CA MET A 77 -47.61 34.90 17.37
C MET A 77 -49.09 34.56 17.58
N ILE A 78 -49.45 34.20 18.81
CA ILE A 78 -50.82 33.90 19.22
C ILE A 78 -51.54 35.23 19.42
N SER A 79 -52.44 35.58 18.49
CA SER A 79 -53.09 36.90 18.45
C SER A 79 -53.89 37.26 19.71
N GLU A 80 -54.28 36.27 20.51
CA GLU A 80 -55.10 36.47 21.72
C GLU A 80 -54.26 36.78 22.96
N THR A 81 -53.01 36.31 23.01
CA THR A 81 -52.13 36.42 24.19
C THR A 81 -50.87 37.25 23.93
N GLU A 82 -50.60 37.59 22.66
CA GLU A 82 -49.34 38.21 22.20
C GLU A 82 -48.08 37.38 22.53
N GLU A 83 -48.27 36.11 22.89
CA GLU A 83 -47.18 35.18 23.15
C GLU A 83 -46.74 34.47 21.87
N TRP A 84 -45.47 34.07 21.83
CA TRP A 84 -44.96 33.21 20.78
C TRP A 84 -45.40 31.76 21.03
N GLY A 85 -46.09 31.18 20.05
CA GLY A 85 -46.43 29.77 20.00
C GLY A 85 -45.79 29.07 18.80
N TYR A 86 -46.05 27.78 18.66
CA TYR A 86 -45.50 26.95 17.57
C TYR A 86 -46.62 26.25 16.79
N LYS A 87 -46.50 26.24 15.47
CA LYS A 87 -47.34 25.41 14.57
C LYS A 87 -46.48 24.33 13.92
N ARG A 88 -47.11 23.18 13.66
CA ARG A 88 -46.45 22.01 13.05
C ARG A 88 -47.18 21.61 11.78
N ILE A 89 -46.42 21.42 10.71
CA ILE A 89 -46.82 20.69 9.51
C ILE A 89 -46.11 19.35 9.56
N VAL A 90 -46.87 18.25 9.44
CA VAL A 90 -46.33 16.89 9.57
C VAL A 90 -46.68 16.06 8.34
N SER A 91 -45.74 15.24 7.88
CA SER A 91 -46.04 14.23 6.85
C SER A 91 -46.81 13.04 7.43
N PRO A 92 -47.37 12.16 6.58
CA PRO A 92 -47.73 10.81 6.99
C PRO A 92 -46.55 10.08 7.63
N TYR A 93 -46.83 9.09 8.47
CA TYR A 93 -45.80 8.20 9.00
C TYR A 93 -45.27 7.26 7.92
N SER A 94 -44.01 6.87 8.04
CA SER A 94 -43.40 5.77 7.31
C SER A 94 -44.09 4.43 7.62
N ASP A 95 -43.73 3.41 6.86
CA ASP A 95 -43.96 2.02 7.26
C ASP A 95 -43.34 1.71 8.63
N VAL A 96 -43.86 0.68 9.29
CA VAL A 96 -43.40 0.26 10.62
C VAL A 96 -42.22 -0.70 10.49
N ALA A 97 -41.06 -0.29 10.98
CA ALA A 97 -39.91 -1.17 11.21
C ALA A 97 -40.04 -1.80 12.59
N SER A 98 -39.72 -3.10 12.73
CA SER A 98 -39.73 -3.77 14.04
C SER A 98 -38.49 -4.63 14.25
N ILE A 99 -37.99 -4.68 15.48
CA ILE A 99 -36.87 -5.53 15.92
C ILE A 99 -37.28 -6.34 17.14
N GLY A 100 -36.59 -7.45 17.39
CA GLY A 100 -36.77 -8.30 18.57
C GLY A 100 -37.72 -9.48 18.38
N LYS A 101 -38.40 -9.94 19.44
CA LYS A 101 -39.20 -11.17 19.47
C LYS A 101 -40.29 -11.14 18.39
N GLY A 102 -40.33 -12.14 17.52
CA GLY A 102 -41.39 -12.27 16.51
C GLY A 102 -41.40 -11.19 15.42
N ALA A 103 -40.42 -10.28 15.40
CA ALA A 103 -40.14 -9.42 14.25
C ALA A 103 -39.48 -10.27 13.15
N GLY A 104 -40.27 -11.15 12.54
CA GLY A 104 -39.80 -12.14 11.59
C GLY A 104 -39.73 -11.59 10.17
N GLY A 105 -38.56 -11.09 9.78
CA GLY A 105 -37.90 -11.67 8.61
C GLY A 105 -36.93 -12.73 9.12
N GLN A 106 -36.84 -13.90 8.48
CA GLN A 106 -35.79 -14.84 8.81
C GLN A 106 -34.45 -14.19 8.45
N ILE A 107 -33.65 -13.81 9.45
CA ILE A 107 -32.27 -13.39 9.24
C ILE A 107 -31.60 -14.48 8.38
N PRO A 108 -31.17 -14.16 7.15
CA PRO A 108 -30.80 -15.17 6.18
C PRO A 108 -29.60 -15.98 6.66
N SER A 109 -29.52 -17.26 6.31
CA SER A 109 -28.37 -18.09 6.66
C SER A 109 -27.16 -17.89 5.73
N SER A 110 -27.35 -17.16 4.63
CA SER A 110 -26.34 -16.90 3.60
C SER A 110 -26.61 -15.59 2.87
N LEU A 111 -25.57 -15.02 2.26
CA LEU A 111 -25.66 -13.86 1.38
C LEU A 111 -25.13 -14.22 -0.01
N GLU A 112 -25.70 -13.64 -1.06
CA GLU A 112 -25.10 -13.68 -2.39
C GLU A 112 -23.83 -12.81 -2.45
N ALA A 113 -22.89 -13.15 -3.32
CA ALA A 113 -21.66 -12.37 -3.53
C ALA A 113 -21.95 -11.03 -4.22
N PRO A 114 -21.12 -9.98 -4.00
CA PRO A 114 -21.14 -8.78 -4.82
C PRO A 114 -20.92 -9.12 -6.29
N LYS A 115 -21.69 -8.52 -7.19
CA LYS A 115 -21.59 -8.79 -8.64
C LYS A 115 -20.91 -7.64 -9.35
N ASN A 116 -20.12 -7.94 -10.39
CA ASN A 116 -19.47 -6.93 -11.23
C ASN A 116 -18.65 -5.91 -10.42
N LEU A 117 -17.80 -6.38 -9.50
CA LEU A 117 -16.87 -5.47 -8.84
C LEU A 117 -15.96 -4.87 -9.92
N ALA A 118 -15.95 -3.54 -10.00
CA ALA A 118 -15.13 -2.75 -10.89
C ALA A 118 -14.34 -1.74 -10.06
N GLY A 119 -13.15 -1.36 -10.54
CA GLY A 119 -12.30 -0.38 -9.88
C GLY A 119 -11.66 0.54 -10.91
N GLU A 120 -11.44 1.79 -10.52
CA GLU A 120 -10.72 2.78 -11.31
C GLU A 120 -9.82 3.65 -10.43
N LEU A 121 -8.72 4.14 -10.99
CA LEU A 121 -7.82 5.08 -10.30
C LEU A 121 -8.27 6.50 -10.58
N LYS A 122 -8.65 7.23 -9.53
CA LYS A 122 -9.06 8.64 -9.57
C LYS A 122 -8.07 9.52 -8.81
N LYS A 123 -8.30 10.83 -8.85
CA LYS A 123 -7.55 11.83 -8.08
C LYS A 123 -8.51 12.77 -7.36
N TYR A 124 -8.23 13.07 -6.11
CA TYR A 124 -8.90 14.14 -5.37
C TYR A 124 -8.52 15.51 -5.97
N GLU A 125 -9.24 16.57 -5.57
CA GLU A 125 -8.95 17.95 -6.05
C GLU A 125 -7.52 18.40 -5.73
N ASN A 126 -6.93 17.90 -4.64
CA ASN A 126 -5.54 18.16 -4.24
C ASN A 126 -4.50 17.36 -5.08
N GLY A 127 -4.95 16.53 -6.02
CA GLY A 127 -4.10 15.70 -6.89
C GLY A 127 -3.72 14.33 -6.32
N GLN A 128 -4.09 14.02 -5.07
CA GLN A 128 -3.82 12.73 -4.43
C GLN A 128 -4.61 11.61 -5.11
N PRO A 129 -3.95 10.51 -5.53
CA PRO A 129 -4.64 9.40 -6.18
C PRO A 129 -5.41 8.53 -5.17
N TYR A 130 -6.55 7.99 -5.59
CA TYR A 130 -7.35 7.02 -4.81
C TYR A 130 -7.99 5.97 -5.74
N PHE A 131 -8.30 4.80 -5.19
CA PHE A 131 -9.06 3.77 -5.89
C PHE A 131 -10.55 3.97 -5.63
N HIS A 132 -11.34 4.07 -6.70
CA HIS A 132 -12.79 4.09 -6.62
C HIS A 132 -13.33 2.74 -7.08
N PHE A 133 -14.08 2.06 -6.22
CA PHE A 133 -14.70 0.78 -6.54
C PHE A 133 -16.21 0.92 -6.66
N THR A 134 -16.81 0.15 -7.57
CA THR A 134 -18.26 -0.01 -7.67
C THR A 134 -18.62 -1.49 -7.76
N CYS A 135 -19.78 -1.87 -7.25
CA CYS A 135 -20.32 -3.22 -7.35
C CYS A 135 -21.85 -3.20 -7.46
N LYS A 136 -22.43 -4.28 -7.97
CA LYS A 136 -23.87 -4.50 -7.94
C LYS A 136 -24.24 -5.30 -6.68
N ILE A 137 -25.09 -4.71 -5.86
CA ILE A 137 -25.73 -5.37 -4.71
C ILE A 137 -26.87 -6.26 -5.23
N PRO A 138 -26.90 -7.57 -4.90
CA PRO A 138 -28.03 -8.45 -5.22
C PRO A 138 -29.31 -8.06 -4.46
N GLU A 139 -30.48 -8.22 -5.08
CA GLU A 139 -31.79 -7.97 -4.44
C GLU A 139 -31.97 -8.75 -3.13
N SER A 140 -31.40 -9.97 -3.05
CA SER A 140 -31.42 -10.80 -1.85
C SER A 140 -30.62 -10.18 -0.69
N VAL A 141 -29.54 -9.45 -1.01
CA VAL A 141 -28.72 -8.73 -0.02
C VAL A 141 -29.42 -7.44 0.41
N GLU A 142 -30.06 -6.71 -0.50
CA GLU A 142 -30.91 -5.56 -0.13
C GLU A 142 -32.07 -5.97 0.78
N ALA A 143 -32.72 -7.11 0.48
CA ALA A 143 -33.78 -7.68 1.30
C ALA A 143 -33.27 -8.11 2.69
N ALA A 144 -32.04 -8.64 2.76
CA ALA A 144 -31.37 -8.95 4.03
C ALA A 144 -31.07 -7.67 4.83
N ASN A 145 -30.60 -6.62 4.17
CA ASN A 145 -30.25 -5.35 4.81
C ASN A 145 -31.44 -4.63 5.46
N LYS A 146 -32.66 -4.87 4.94
CA LYS A 146 -33.91 -4.40 5.56
C LYS A 146 -34.23 -5.08 6.90
N GLN A 147 -33.59 -6.22 7.20
CA GLN A 147 -33.84 -7.04 8.38
C GLN A 147 -32.69 -7.01 9.38
N THR A 148 -31.46 -6.86 8.90
CA THR A 148 -30.23 -6.84 9.69
C THR A 148 -29.21 -5.93 9.02
N CYS A 149 -28.33 -5.29 9.78
CA CYS A 149 -27.24 -4.48 9.22
C CYS A 149 -26.27 -5.36 8.44
N VAL A 150 -26.25 -5.23 7.11
CA VAL A 150 -25.28 -5.85 6.21
C VAL A 150 -24.26 -4.80 5.80
N TRP A 151 -22.99 -5.18 5.61
CA TRP A 151 -21.95 -4.27 5.14
C TRP A 151 -20.96 -4.94 4.19
N ASN A 152 -20.23 -4.12 3.43
CA ASN A 152 -19.18 -4.55 2.52
C ASN A 152 -17.84 -4.68 3.24
N ILE A 153 -17.06 -5.67 2.83
CA ILE A 153 -15.65 -5.77 3.15
C ILE A 153 -14.86 -5.91 1.86
N LEU A 154 -13.87 -5.04 1.67
CA LEU A 154 -12.89 -5.12 0.61
C LEU A 154 -11.59 -5.74 1.16
N ASP A 155 -11.26 -6.90 0.60
CA ASP A 155 -10.04 -7.64 0.86
C ASP A 155 -9.04 -7.34 -0.26
N TRP A 156 -7.76 -7.30 0.08
CA TRP A 156 -6.73 -6.78 -0.81
C TRP A 156 -5.42 -7.56 -0.69
N LYS A 157 -4.60 -7.51 -1.73
CA LYS A 157 -3.19 -7.96 -1.71
C LYS A 157 -2.36 -7.18 -2.71
N ILE A 158 -1.04 -7.14 -2.46
CA ILE A 158 -0.07 -6.52 -3.37
C ILE A 158 0.72 -7.64 -4.07
N GLY A 159 0.78 -7.61 -5.39
CA GLY A 159 1.51 -8.56 -6.21
C GLY A 159 1.12 -10.02 -5.89
N ASN A 160 2.14 -10.81 -5.55
CA ASN A 160 2.01 -12.22 -5.16
C ASN A 160 1.89 -12.44 -3.64
N GLY A 161 1.72 -11.37 -2.85
CA GLY A 161 1.48 -11.47 -1.41
C GLY A 161 0.16 -12.19 -1.07
N SER A 162 -0.01 -12.55 0.20
CA SER A 162 -1.27 -13.12 0.70
C SER A 162 -2.37 -12.07 0.78
N TRP A 163 -3.62 -12.51 0.68
CA TRP A 163 -4.78 -11.65 0.95
C TRP A 163 -4.74 -11.11 2.38
N ALA A 164 -5.22 -9.89 2.60
CA ALA A 164 -5.27 -9.27 3.91
C ALA A 164 -6.05 -10.14 4.92
N SER A 165 -7.14 -10.76 4.44
CA SER A 165 -7.93 -11.74 5.22
C SER A 165 -7.16 -13.01 5.62
N GLU A 166 -6.06 -13.32 4.93
CA GLU A 166 -5.23 -14.51 5.15
C GLU A 166 -3.96 -14.18 5.93
N SER A 167 -3.46 -12.95 5.85
CA SER A 167 -2.25 -12.48 6.53
C SER A 167 -2.52 -11.74 7.85
N GLY A 168 -3.80 -11.54 8.21
CA GLY A 168 -4.18 -10.81 9.42
C GLY A 168 -4.04 -9.29 9.30
N GLU A 169 -3.92 -8.79 8.07
CA GLU A 169 -3.93 -7.35 7.78
C GLU A 169 -5.35 -6.79 7.88
N LEU A 170 -5.47 -5.48 8.07
CA LEU A 170 -6.78 -4.82 8.14
C LEU A 170 -7.51 -4.92 6.80
N LEU A 171 -8.79 -5.32 6.89
CA LEU A 171 -9.71 -5.28 5.78
C LEU A 171 -10.29 -3.87 5.66
N ILE A 172 -10.64 -3.48 4.44
CA ILE A 172 -11.20 -2.16 4.17
C ILE A 172 -12.72 -2.25 4.23
N GLU A 173 -13.35 -1.37 4.99
CA GLU A 173 -14.82 -1.32 5.15
C GLU A 173 -15.29 0.12 4.91
N ALA A 174 -16.52 0.28 4.42
CA ALA A 174 -17.18 1.57 4.46
C ALA A 174 -17.48 1.93 5.92
N GLY A 175 -17.33 3.22 6.28
CA GLY A 175 -17.54 3.70 7.65
C GLY A 175 -18.86 3.21 8.24
N HIS A 176 -18.89 2.97 9.56
CA HIS A 176 -20.10 2.57 10.31
C HIS A 176 -20.81 1.29 9.83
N GLN A 177 -20.09 0.31 9.23
CA GLN A 177 -20.69 -0.95 8.77
C GLN A 177 -21.86 -0.71 7.80
N MET A 178 -21.62 0.13 6.80
CA MET A 178 -22.62 0.41 5.76
C MET A 178 -22.57 -0.61 4.62
N LEU A 179 -23.75 -1.00 4.13
CA LEU A 179 -23.90 -1.60 2.81
C LEU A 179 -23.80 -0.50 1.77
N VAL A 180 -22.84 -0.56 0.84
CA VAL A 180 -22.59 0.43 -0.21
C VAL A 180 -22.38 -0.25 -1.56
N ASP A 181 -22.79 0.39 -2.64
CA ASP A 181 -22.52 -0.03 -4.02
C ASP A 181 -21.26 0.62 -4.59
N ASP A 182 -20.70 1.62 -3.93
CA ASP A 182 -19.39 2.21 -4.22
C ASP A 182 -18.53 2.43 -2.96
N ILE A 183 -17.20 2.46 -3.12
CA ILE A 183 -16.28 2.77 -2.02
C ILE A 183 -14.99 3.39 -2.57
N ASP A 184 -14.59 4.51 -1.98
CA ASP A 184 -13.30 5.13 -2.19
C ASP A 184 -12.28 4.61 -1.19
N VAL A 185 -11.10 4.27 -1.70
CA VAL A 185 -10.02 3.65 -0.94
C VAL A 185 -8.73 4.39 -1.24
N ASP A 186 -8.18 5.00 -0.19
CA ASP A 186 -6.84 5.54 -0.26
C ASP A 186 -5.83 4.41 -0.53
N PRO A 187 -4.82 4.65 -1.37
CA PRO A 187 -3.86 3.61 -1.70
C PRO A 187 -3.10 3.15 -0.46
N ILE A 188 -2.96 1.83 -0.35
CA ILE A 188 -2.48 1.22 0.88
C ILE A 188 -0.96 1.30 0.91
N ASP A 189 -0.43 2.19 1.75
CA ASP A 189 0.99 2.35 1.94
C ASP A 189 1.54 1.27 2.91
N LYS A 190 2.44 0.43 2.41
CA LYS A 190 3.23 -0.51 3.23
C LYS A 190 4.66 -0.03 3.46
N GLY A 191 5.04 1.13 2.90
CA GLY A 191 6.34 1.75 3.12
C GLY A 191 6.43 2.45 4.48
N GLY A 192 7.65 2.63 4.97
CA GLY A 192 7.94 3.71 5.92
C GLY A 192 8.00 5.04 5.16
N TRP A 193 7.92 6.16 5.90
CA TRP A 193 7.87 7.55 5.40
C TRP A 193 8.56 7.85 4.05
N ALA A 194 7.87 8.64 3.22
CA ALA A 194 8.22 9.18 1.88
C ALA A 194 8.30 8.20 0.69
N GLU A 195 8.12 6.90 0.92
CA GLU A 195 7.99 5.91 -0.16
C GLU A 195 6.54 5.74 -0.65
N ILE A 196 5.80 6.83 -0.86
CA ILE A 196 4.49 6.75 -1.54
C ILE A 196 4.73 6.27 -2.97
N ASN A 197 4.66 4.96 -3.15
CA ASN A 197 4.86 4.29 -4.43
C ASN A 197 3.60 3.57 -4.89
N ILE A 198 2.53 4.34 -4.89
CA ILE A 198 1.23 3.97 -5.45
C ILE A 198 1.41 3.53 -6.92
N GLU A 199 2.39 4.10 -7.62
CA GLU A 199 2.75 3.82 -9.02
C GLU A 199 3.71 2.63 -9.23
N LYS A 200 4.13 1.88 -8.20
CA LYS A 200 5.01 0.71 -8.38
C LYS A 200 4.39 -0.64 -8.07
N ASN A 201 3.22 -0.66 -7.44
CA ASN A 201 2.59 -1.89 -6.99
C ASN A 201 1.36 -2.24 -7.84
N THR A 202 1.22 -3.52 -8.18
CA THR A 202 -0.03 -4.09 -8.69
C THR A 202 -0.84 -4.57 -7.49
N TYR A 203 -2.01 -3.98 -7.31
CA TYR A 203 -2.96 -4.32 -6.26
C TYR A 203 -4.03 -5.24 -6.81
N TYR A 204 -4.48 -6.18 -5.98
CA TYR A 204 -5.63 -7.03 -6.27
C TYR A 204 -6.66 -6.83 -5.16
N PHE A 205 -7.92 -6.67 -5.56
CA PHE A 205 -9.03 -6.44 -4.65
C PHE A 205 -10.14 -7.44 -4.91
N ARG A 206 -10.82 -7.87 -3.85
CA ARG A 206 -12.07 -8.66 -3.92
C ARG A 206 -12.98 -8.22 -2.80
N MET A 207 -14.28 -8.27 -3.01
CA MET A 207 -15.27 -7.78 -2.05
C MET A 207 -16.17 -8.92 -1.57
N LEU A 208 -16.61 -8.87 -0.31
CA LEU A 208 -17.71 -9.67 0.21
C LEU A 208 -18.72 -8.79 0.95
N PHE A 209 -19.89 -9.35 1.23
CA PHE A 209 -20.85 -8.79 2.18
C PHE A 209 -20.84 -9.62 3.45
N GLN A 210 -21.09 -9.00 4.59
CA GLN A 210 -21.32 -9.73 5.83
C GLN A 210 -22.33 -9.06 6.75
N PHE A 211 -22.83 -9.82 7.72
CA PHE A 211 -23.54 -9.28 8.89
C PHE A 211 -23.27 -10.11 10.14
N GLN A 212 -23.61 -9.56 11.31
CA GLN A 212 -23.55 -10.26 12.59
C GLN A 212 -24.96 -10.67 13.05
N LYS A 213 -25.14 -11.95 13.40
CA LYS A 213 -26.37 -12.45 14.01
C LYS A 213 -26.50 -12.00 15.47
N PRO A 214 -27.72 -12.03 16.05
CA PRO A 214 -27.92 -11.73 17.47
C PRO A 214 -27.14 -12.62 18.45
N ASP A 215 -26.71 -13.82 18.02
CA ASP A 215 -25.86 -14.73 18.81
C ASP A 215 -24.36 -14.41 18.71
N GLY A 216 -24.01 -13.36 17.96
CA GLY A 216 -22.65 -12.91 17.72
C GLY A 216 -21.96 -13.56 16.52
N SER A 217 -22.54 -14.60 15.91
CA SER A 217 -21.93 -15.27 14.76
C SER A 217 -21.97 -14.42 13.49
N ILE A 218 -20.92 -14.50 12.67
CA ILE A 218 -20.79 -13.74 11.42
C ILE A 218 -21.22 -14.60 10.24
N VAL A 219 -22.07 -14.04 9.36
CA VAL A 219 -22.39 -14.62 8.06
C VAL A 219 -21.69 -13.80 6.98
N LYS A 220 -20.90 -14.47 6.13
CA LYS A 220 -20.20 -13.85 5.01
C LYS A 220 -20.73 -14.41 3.69
N SER A 221 -20.86 -13.57 2.67
CA SER A 221 -21.03 -14.03 1.30
C SER A 221 -19.71 -14.59 0.76
N PRO A 222 -19.74 -15.34 -0.36
CA PRO A 222 -18.55 -15.56 -1.17
C PRO A 222 -17.96 -14.24 -1.67
N PHE A 223 -16.67 -14.23 -1.98
CA PHE A 223 -16.03 -13.08 -2.61
C PHE A 223 -16.56 -12.85 -4.04
N SER A 224 -16.52 -11.59 -4.47
CA SER A 224 -16.72 -11.14 -5.85
C SER A 224 -15.63 -11.66 -6.80
N ASN A 225 -15.70 -11.24 -8.07
CA ASN A 225 -14.53 -11.26 -8.94
C ASN A 225 -13.38 -10.42 -8.35
N VAL A 226 -12.15 -10.74 -8.75
CA VAL A 226 -10.97 -9.96 -8.41
C VAL A 226 -10.84 -8.78 -9.38
N VAL A 227 -10.57 -7.60 -8.85
CA VAL A 227 -10.16 -6.41 -9.61
C VAL A 227 -8.67 -6.20 -9.44
N GLU A 228 -7.96 -6.00 -10.54
CA GLU A 228 -6.54 -5.65 -10.57
C GLU A 228 -6.39 -4.15 -10.82
N MET A 229 -5.64 -3.46 -9.96
CA MET A 229 -5.45 -2.00 -9.99
C MET A 229 -3.98 -1.63 -9.77
N GLY A 230 -3.61 -0.41 -10.16
CA GLY A 230 -2.24 0.10 -10.05
C GLY A 230 -1.48 0.00 -11.38
N THR A 231 -0.17 0.20 -11.34
CA THR A 231 0.66 0.08 -12.54
C THR A 231 0.57 -1.37 -13.03
N PRO A 232 0.11 -1.60 -14.28
CA PRO A 232 0.12 -2.94 -14.84
C PRO A 232 1.51 -3.51 -14.62
N ALA A 233 1.61 -4.74 -14.10
CA ALA A 233 2.89 -5.43 -14.05
C ALA A 233 3.58 -5.18 -15.41
N PHE A 234 4.74 -4.53 -15.43
CA PHE A 234 5.39 -4.07 -16.69
C PHE A 234 5.72 -5.22 -17.67
N TYR A 235 5.29 -6.43 -17.33
CA TYR A 235 5.56 -7.74 -17.88
C TYR A 235 4.29 -8.61 -17.95
N THR A 236 3.08 -8.06 -18.12
CA THR A 236 1.84 -8.86 -18.26
C THR A 236 1.94 -9.94 -19.35
N ALA A 237 2.73 -9.67 -20.42
CA ALA A 237 3.01 -10.61 -21.52
C ALA A 237 4.28 -11.47 -21.33
N ALA A 238 4.97 -11.39 -20.19
CA ALA A 238 6.21 -12.13 -19.98
C ALA A 238 5.99 -13.64 -19.79
N SER A 239 7.03 -14.40 -20.14
CA SER A 239 7.05 -15.84 -19.98
C SER A 239 6.95 -16.24 -18.51
N SER A 240 6.24 -17.32 -18.20
CA SER A 240 6.05 -17.79 -16.82
C SER A 240 7.37 -18.04 -16.07
N TRP A 241 8.42 -18.46 -16.77
CA TRP A 241 9.75 -18.69 -16.17
C TRP A 241 10.43 -17.39 -15.71
N ALA A 242 10.09 -16.25 -16.31
CA ALA A 242 10.73 -14.98 -16.03
C ALA A 242 10.06 -14.21 -14.88
N LYS A 243 8.81 -14.56 -14.53
CA LYS A 243 8.00 -13.79 -13.58
C LYS A 243 8.69 -13.56 -12.23
N GLN A 244 9.33 -14.59 -11.68
CA GLN A 244 10.01 -14.46 -10.38
C GLN A 244 11.13 -13.41 -10.43
N GLU A 245 11.96 -13.45 -11.48
CA GLU A 245 13.10 -12.54 -11.64
C GLU A 245 12.63 -11.13 -12.01
N LEU A 246 11.55 -11.00 -12.77
CA LEU A 246 10.93 -9.72 -13.10
C LEU A 246 10.33 -9.06 -11.86
N ASN A 247 9.63 -9.82 -11.01
CA ASN A 247 9.15 -9.33 -9.72
C ASN A 247 10.33 -8.80 -8.87
N LYS A 248 11.39 -9.61 -8.74
CA LYS A 248 12.56 -9.23 -7.94
C LYS A 248 13.26 -7.99 -8.49
N ALA A 249 13.40 -7.90 -9.81
CA ALA A 249 13.95 -6.70 -10.46
C ALA A 249 13.11 -5.45 -10.13
N ALA A 250 11.78 -5.58 -10.07
CA ALA A 250 10.88 -4.50 -9.69
C ALA A 250 11.12 -4.06 -8.24
N GLU A 251 11.17 -5.03 -7.32
CA GLU A 251 11.41 -4.82 -5.88
C GLU A 251 12.75 -4.13 -5.64
N CYS A 252 13.82 -4.54 -6.35
CA CYS A 252 15.14 -3.93 -6.25
C CYS A 252 15.26 -2.59 -7.02
N GLY A 253 14.21 -2.15 -7.72
CA GLY A 253 14.23 -0.93 -8.53
C GLY A 253 15.20 -1.00 -9.72
N LEU A 254 15.40 -2.19 -10.29
CA LEU A 254 16.30 -2.48 -11.42
C LEU A 254 15.60 -2.41 -12.78
N ILE A 255 14.34 -1.97 -12.83
CA ILE A 255 13.56 -1.83 -14.07
C ILE A 255 13.62 -0.37 -14.56
N PRO A 256 14.27 -0.08 -15.69
CA PRO A 256 14.30 1.25 -16.26
C PRO A 256 12.95 1.62 -16.85
N ASP A 257 12.65 2.92 -16.83
CA ASP A 257 11.36 3.44 -17.30
C ASP A 257 11.10 3.07 -18.76
N ILE A 258 12.13 3.00 -19.61
CA ILE A 258 12.01 2.60 -21.02
C ILE A 258 11.47 1.17 -21.20
N LEU A 259 11.59 0.32 -20.18
CA LEU A 259 11.07 -1.06 -20.21
C LEU A 259 9.69 -1.20 -19.55
N LYS A 260 9.17 -0.16 -18.91
CA LYS A 260 7.83 -0.20 -18.30
C LYS A 260 6.76 -0.29 -19.40
N GLY A 261 5.98 -1.37 -19.38
CA GLY A 261 4.93 -1.64 -20.38
C GLY A 261 5.44 -2.19 -21.72
N ALA A 262 6.74 -2.49 -21.84
CA ALA A 262 7.29 -3.13 -23.04
C ALA A 262 6.95 -4.63 -23.08
N ASP A 263 6.87 -5.22 -24.28
CA ASP A 263 6.76 -6.67 -24.42
C ASP A 263 8.09 -7.33 -24.06
N MET A 264 8.11 -8.00 -22.90
CA MET A 264 9.31 -8.62 -22.33
C MET A 264 9.86 -9.79 -23.15
N THR A 265 9.02 -10.42 -23.98
CA THR A 265 9.41 -11.56 -24.82
C THR A 265 10.22 -11.15 -26.05
N LYS A 266 10.24 -9.86 -26.38
CA LYS A 266 10.96 -9.33 -27.54
C LYS A 266 12.45 -9.15 -27.25
N PRO A 267 13.30 -9.19 -28.29
CA PRO A 267 14.71 -8.84 -28.18
C PRO A 267 14.92 -7.45 -27.59
N ILE A 268 15.95 -7.30 -26.75
CA ILE A 268 16.31 -6.03 -26.12
C ILE A 268 17.18 -5.17 -27.04
N THR A 269 16.97 -3.85 -27.01
CA THR A 269 17.83 -2.89 -27.72
C THR A 269 19.08 -2.54 -26.91
N ARG A 270 20.09 -1.99 -27.58
CA ARG A 270 21.33 -1.53 -26.96
C ARG A 270 21.11 -0.40 -25.97
N GLU A 271 20.17 0.52 -26.24
CA GLU A 271 19.79 1.56 -25.28
C GLU A 271 19.08 0.98 -24.05
N GLU A 272 18.12 0.08 -24.24
CA GLU A 272 17.36 -0.54 -23.14
C GLU A 272 18.31 -1.26 -22.17
N PHE A 273 19.29 -1.98 -22.71
CA PHE A 273 20.30 -2.67 -21.90
C PHE A 273 21.29 -1.71 -21.23
N ALA A 274 21.61 -0.58 -21.86
CA ALA A 274 22.46 0.43 -21.25
C ALA A 274 21.78 1.08 -20.02
N GLU A 275 20.46 1.35 -20.10
CA GLU A 275 19.71 1.85 -18.94
C GLU A 275 19.64 0.82 -17.81
N LEU A 276 19.41 -0.46 -18.14
CA LEU A 276 19.46 -1.56 -17.17
C LEU A 276 20.81 -1.60 -16.43
N ALA A 277 21.92 -1.52 -17.16
CA ALA A 277 23.26 -1.60 -16.59
C ALA A 277 23.62 -0.37 -15.76
N VAL A 278 23.14 0.83 -16.13
CA VAL A 278 23.30 2.04 -15.30
C VAL A 278 22.49 1.92 -14.01
N LEU A 279 21.24 1.46 -14.09
CA LEU A 279 20.45 1.22 -12.87
C LEU A 279 21.10 0.20 -11.96
N LEU A 280 21.64 -0.89 -12.51
CA LEU A 280 22.42 -1.86 -11.74
C LEU A 280 23.58 -1.18 -11.00
N TYR A 281 24.38 -0.37 -11.68
CA TYR A 281 25.46 0.39 -11.06
C TYR A 281 24.97 1.32 -9.95
N GLU A 282 23.96 2.16 -10.23
CA GLU A 282 23.45 3.17 -9.29
C GLU A 282 22.80 2.52 -8.07
N LYS A 283 22.06 1.41 -8.26
CA LYS A 283 21.40 0.67 -7.18
C LYS A 283 22.37 -0.13 -6.32
N THR A 284 23.43 -0.68 -6.90
CA THR A 284 24.44 -1.45 -6.16
C THR A 284 25.38 -0.52 -5.40
N THR A 285 25.89 0.53 -6.05
CA THR A 285 26.86 1.45 -5.44
C THR A 285 26.23 2.55 -4.58
N LYS A 286 24.90 2.74 -4.69
CA LYS A 286 24.16 3.88 -4.13
C LYS A 286 24.70 5.25 -4.60
N LYS A 287 25.42 5.30 -5.73
CA LYS A 287 25.97 6.52 -6.33
C LYS A 287 25.30 6.79 -7.67
N ALA A 288 24.83 8.02 -7.88
CA ALA A 288 24.33 8.44 -9.18
C ALA A 288 25.49 8.57 -10.18
N ALA A 289 25.33 7.99 -11.37
CA ALA A 289 26.27 8.18 -12.47
C ALA A 289 26.05 9.56 -13.11
N VAL A 290 27.13 10.21 -13.55
CA VAL A 290 27.08 11.50 -14.23
C VAL A 290 27.15 11.28 -15.75
N PRO A 291 26.31 11.94 -16.56
CA PRO A 291 26.37 11.81 -18.00
C PRO A 291 27.63 12.48 -18.57
N ALA A 292 28.26 11.84 -19.56
CA ALA A 292 29.37 12.43 -20.29
C ALA A 292 29.02 13.80 -20.88
N SER A 293 29.92 14.76 -20.69
CA SER A 293 29.82 16.12 -21.21
C SER A 293 31.18 16.62 -21.70
N PRO A 294 31.34 17.01 -22.98
CA PRO A 294 30.29 17.10 -24.01
C PRO A 294 29.80 15.71 -24.47
N ASN A 295 28.59 15.66 -25.04
CA ASN A 295 28.04 14.42 -25.62
C ASN A 295 28.93 13.93 -26.78
N PRO A 296 29.51 12.72 -26.71
CA PRO A 296 30.35 12.18 -27.78
C PRO A 296 29.54 11.65 -28.97
N PHE A 297 28.24 11.39 -28.82
CA PHE A 297 27.40 10.73 -29.81
C PHE A 297 26.46 11.69 -30.54
N THR A 298 26.34 11.51 -31.85
CA THR A 298 25.47 12.33 -32.70
C THR A 298 24.07 11.75 -32.89
N ASP A 299 23.88 10.46 -32.58
CA ASP A 299 22.66 9.69 -32.84
C ASP A 299 21.81 9.44 -31.59
N THR A 300 22.18 10.02 -30.44
CA THR A 300 21.38 9.96 -29.21
C THR A 300 21.64 11.15 -28.29
N THR A 301 20.61 11.55 -27.56
CA THR A 301 20.67 12.53 -26.46
C THR A 301 20.26 11.91 -25.13
N ASN A 302 20.07 10.57 -25.09
CA ASN A 302 19.63 9.87 -23.90
C ASN A 302 20.71 9.91 -22.81
N LYS A 303 20.40 10.58 -21.70
CA LYS A 303 21.32 10.76 -20.56
C LYS A 303 21.80 9.44 -19.96
N GLN A 304 21.00 8.37 -19.98
CA GLN A 304 21.41 7.07 -19.44
C GLN A 304 22.52 6.43 -20.29
N ILE A 305 22.46 6.59 -21.61
CA ILE A 305 23.54 6.15 -22.50
C ILE A 305 24.83 6.93 -22.23
N LEU A 306 24.72 8.24 -22.00
CA LEU A 306 25.87 9.09 -21.68
C LEU A 306 26.48 8.74 -20.32
N LYS A 307 25.65 8.42 -19.33
CA LYS A 307 26.11 7.88 -18.03
C LYS A 307 26.84 6.56 -18.22
N ALA A 308 26.23 5.60 -18.92
CA ALA A 308 26.82 4.29 -19.19
C ALA A 308 28.19 4.40 -19.90
N TYR A 309 28.33 5.36 -20.81
CA TYR A 309 29.59 5.64 -21.49
C TYR A 309 30.63 6.23 -20.52
N GLU A 310 30.25 7.22 -19.71
CA GLU A 310 31.14 7.89 -18.75
C GLU A 310 31.75 6.91 -17.74
N ILE A 311 30.92 6.02 -17.18
CA ILE A 311 31.37 5.00 -16.22
C ILE A 311 31.93 3.73 -16.89
N GLY A 312 32.12 3.74 -18.22
CA GLY A 312 32.82 2.69 -18.96
C GLY A 312 32.03 1.39 -19.18
N ILE A 313 30.72 1.35 -18.87
CA ILE A 313 29.85 0.20 -19.13
C ILE A 313 29.72 -0.08 -20.62
N THR A 314 29.63 0.97 -21.42
CA THR A 314 29.42 0.85 -22.87
C THR A 314 30.43 1.67 -23.67
N LYS A 315 30.54 1.31 -24.95
CA LYS A 315 31.31 2.04 -25.96
C LYS A 315 30.40 2.27 -27.17
N GLY A 316 30.67 3.35 -27.90
CA GLY A 316 30.04 3.58 -29.20
C GLY A 316 30.39 2.49 -30.19
N THR A 317 29.50 2.27 -31.16
CA THR A 317 29.78 1.46 -32.36
C THR A 317 30.77 2.16 -33.29
N SER A 318 30.90 3.48 -33.14
CA SER A 318 31.97 4.30 -33.68
C SER A 318 32.42 5.34 -32.64
N LYS A 319 33.36 6.22 -33.00
CA LYS A 319 33.76 7.36 -32.14
C LYS A 319 32.60 8.34 -31.86
N THR A 320 31.62 8.41 -32.76
CA THR A 320 30.55 9.42 -32.72
C THR A 320 29.15 8.82 -32.77
N THR A 321 29.01 7.49 -32.69
CA THR A 321 27.74 6.79 -32.87
C THR A 321 27.57 5.71 -31.82
N PHE A 322 26.39 5.65 -31.21
CA PHE A 322 26.03 4.63 -30.22
C PHE A 322 25.20 3.47 -30.79
N SER A 323 24.34 3.76 -31.78
CA SER A 323 23.36 2.85 -32.38
C SER A 323 22.29 2.35 -31.40
N PRO A 324 21.48 3.25 -30.80
CA PRO A 324 20.59 2.92 -29.67
C PRO A 324 19.54 1.84 -29.98
N LYS A 325 18.97 1.84 -31.19
CA LYS A 325 17.89 0.94 -31.59
C LYS A 325 18.35 -0.44 -32.09
N VAL A 326 19.67 -0.67 -32.17
CA VAL A 326 20.21 -1.98 -32.57
C VAL A 326 19.89 -3.00 -31.48
N LEU A 327 19.37 -4.15 -31.89
CA LEU A 327 19.18 -5.28 -30.99
C LEU A 327 20.53 -5.90 -30.64
N ILE A 328 20.73 -6.25 -29.38
CA ILE A 328 22.01 -6.81 -28.93
C ILE A 328 21.91 -8.31 -28.68
N ASN A 329 23.03 -8.97 -28.93
CA ASN A 329 23.18 -10.41 -28.70
C ASN A 329 23.71 -10.70 -27.28
N ARG A 330 23.78 -11.98 -26.92
CA ARG A 330 24.19 -12.45 -25.59
C ARG A 330 25.64 -12.11 -25.27
N GLU A 331 26.56 -12.15 -26.23
CA GLU A 331 27.96 -11.76 -25.98
C GLU A 331 28.10 -10.27 -25.67
N GLU A 332 27.29 -9.41 -26.29
CA GLU A 332 27.22 -7.99 -26.00
C GLU A 332 26.63 -7.73 -24.61
N CYS A 333 25.54 -8.40 -24.25
CA CYS A 333 24.93 -8.31 -22.92
C CYS A 333 25.92 -8.69 -21.82
N ALA A 334 26.60 -9.83 -22.00
CA ALA A 334 27.62 -10.32 -21.06
C ALA A 334 28.77 -9.33 -20.90
N THR A 335 29.22 -8.73 -22.00
CA THR A 335 30.31 -7.76 -21.98
C THR A 335 29.92 -6.46 -21.29
N MET A 336 28.71 -5.96 -21.52
CA MET A 336 28.20 -4.76 -20.85
C MET A 336 28.02 -4.98 -19.34
N LEU A 337 27.45 -6.13 -18.94
CA LEU A 337 27.33 -6.47 -17.51
C LEU A 337 28.69 -6.70 -16.86
N PHE A 338 29.62 -7.38 -17.52
CA PHE A 338 30.98 -7.53 -16.99
C PHE A 338 31.66 -6.18 -16.75
N ARG A 339 31.48 -5.22 -17.66
CA ARG A 339 31.97 -3.84 -17.45
C ARG A 339 31.25 -3.12 -16.32
N ALA A 340 29.94 -3.33 -16.17
CA ALA A 340 29.18 -2.81 -15.04
C ALA A 340 29.71 -3.35 -13.71
N ILE A 341 29.99 -4.65 -13.62
CA ILE A 341 30.62 -5.28 -12.47
C ILE A 341 31.97 -4.61 -12.15
N LYS A 342 32.82 -4.42 -13.17
CA LYS A 342 34.11 -3.73 -12.99
C LYS A 342 33.95 -2.27 -12.56
N ALA A 343 32.91 -1.59 -13.02
CA ALA A 343 32.61 -0.23 -12.58
C ALA A 343 32.11 -0.19 -11.13
N ILE A 344 31.31 -1.18 -10.72
CA ILE A 344 30.81 -1.33 -9.35
C ILE A 344 31.94 -1.65 -8.38
N ASN A 345 32.84 -2.58 -8.74
CA ASN A 345 33.96 -3.02 -7.91
C ASN A 345 35.30 -2.98 -8.68
N PRO A 346 35.92 -1.80 -8.86
CA PRO A 346 37.14 -1.68 -9.67
C PRO A 346 38.29 -2.61 -9.27
N ASP A 347 38.36 -2.96 -7.97
CA ASP A 347 39.45 -3.75 -7.38
C ASP A 347 39.12 -5.26 -7.28
N GLY A 348 38.03 -5.72 -7.89
CA GLY A 348 37.61 -7.12 -7.87
C GLY A 348 38.55 -8.08 -8.62
N ASP A 349 38.51 -9.37 -8.25
CA ASP A 349 39.20 -10.43 -9.00
C ASP A 349 38.37 -10.85 -10.22
N TYR A 350 38.87 -10.50 -11.40
CA TYR A 350 38.25 -10.79 -12.69
C TYR A 350 38.93 -11.93 -13.44
N SER A 351 39.80 -12.70 -12.78
CA SER A 351 40.50 -13.80 -13.43
C SER A 351 39.54 -14.86 -13.97
N ILE A 352 39.80 -15.29 -15.21
CA ILE A 352 39.13 -16.39 -15.90
C ILE A 352 40.03 -17.64 -15.97
N ASP A 353 41.10 -17.69 -15.18
CA ASP A 353 42.03 -18.82 -15.17
C ASP A 353 41.31 -20.11 -14.79
N GLY A 354 41.60 -21.18 -15.51
CA GLY A 354 40.96 -22.48 -15.32
C GLY A 354 39.52 -22.58 -15.82
N VAL A 355 38.93 -21.50 -16.38
CA VAL A 355 37.60 -21.53 -17.00
C VAL A 355 37.70 -22.21 -18.37
N LYS A 356 37.09 -23.39 -18.48
CA LYS A 356 37.01 -24.18 -19.71
C LYS A 356 36.36 -23.39 -20.84
N ASP A 357 36.80 -23.65 -22.07
CA ASP A 357 36.15 -23.12 -23.27
C ASP A 357 34.75 -23.69 -23.43
N PHE A 358 33.82 -22.87 -23.91
CA PHE A 358 32.52 -23.34 -24.35
C PHE A 358 32.66 -24.18 -25.64
N PRO A 359 31.76 -25.14 -25.91
CA PRO A 359 31.79 -25.88 -27.17
C PRO A 359 31.66 -24.96 -28.41
N ASP A 360 30.98 -23.82 -28.26
CA ASP A 360 30.84 -22.77 -29.28
C ASP A 360 31.81 -21.59 -29.11
N GLN A 361 32.92 -21.76 -28.36
CA GLN A 361 33.90 -20.71 -28.07
C GLN A 361 34.41 -19.99 -29.33
N LYS A 362 34.60 -20.72 -30.44
CA LYS A 362 35.06 -20.16 -31.72
C LYS A 362 34.11 -19.11 -32.33
N HIS A 363 32.87 -19.06 -31.86
CA HIS A 363 31.86 -18.10 -32.30
C HIS A 363 31.74 -16.88 -31.38
N ILE A 364 32.41 -16.90 -30.22
CA ILE A 364 32.51 -15.77 -29.31
C ILE A 364 33.57 -14.80 -29.86
N SER A 365 33.20 -13.53 -29.98
CA SER A 365 34.13 -12.48 -30.40
C SER A 365 35.29 -12.35 -29.42
N SER A 366 36.51 -12.09 -29.91
CA SER A 366 37.71 -11.97 -29.07
C SER A 366 37.57 -10.95 -27.94
N TRP A 367 36.87 -9.83 -28.18
CA TRP A 367 36.61 -8.79 -27.18
C TRP A 367 35.58 -9.19 -26.12
N ALA A 368 34.79 -10.25 -26.35
CA ALA A 368 33.76 -10.72 -25.45
C ALA A 368 34.23 -11.89 -24.57
N VAL A 369 35.32 -12.58 -24.94
CA VAL A 369 35.79 -13.82 -24.28
C VAL A 369 35.93 -13.68 -22.77
N GLU A 370 36.56 -12.60 -22.30
CA GLU A 370 36.76 -12.37 -20.87
C GLU A 370 35.41 -12.24 -20.14
N GLY A 371 34.53 -11.38 -20.66
CA GLY A 371 33.21 -11.16 -20.07
C GLY A 371 32.34 -12.42 -20.09
N THR A 372 32.28 -13.14 -21.21
CA THR A 372 31.44 -14.35 -21.30
C THR A 372 31.91 -15.45 -20.34
N LYS A 373 33.23 -15.67 -20.24
CA LYS A 373 33.81 -16.65 -19.31
C LYS A 373 33.62 -16.25 -17.86
N TYR A 374 33.86 -14.99 -17.52
CA TYR A 374 33.66 -14.50 -16.16
C TYR A 374 32.20 -14.65 -15.73
N MET A 375 31.25 -14.19 -16.56
CA MET A 375 29.82 -14.24 -16.26
C MET A 375 29.29 -15.68 -16.11
N ALA A 376 29.90 -16.65 -16.80
CA ALA A 376 29.62 -18.07 -16.60
C ALA A 376 30.26 -18.63 -15.33
N LYS A 377 31.52 -18.27 -15.03
CA LYS A 377 32.23 -18.66 -13.79
C LYS A 377 31.44 -18.26 -12.54
N VAL A 378 30.88 -17.05 -12.52
CA VAL A 378 30.08 -16.55 -11.39
C VAL A 378 28.59 -16.92 -11.47
N GLY A 379 28.19 -17.73 -12.46
CA GLY A 379 26.83 -18.30 -12.53
C GLY A 379 25.72 -17.34 -12.98
N ILE A 380 26.05 -16.11 -13.40
CA ILE A 380 25.06 -15.13 -13.89
C ILE A 380 24.48 -15.59 -15.22
N ILE A 381 25.35 -15.95 -16.17
CA ILE A 381 24.96 -16.47 -17.48
C ILE A 381 25.23 -17.97 -17.52
N LYS A 382 24.15 -18.74 -17.64
CA LYS A 382 24.23 -20.19 -17.86
C LYS A 382 24.14 -20.45 -19.36
N GLY A 383 24.94 -21.41 -19.82
CA GLY A 383 24.83 -21.94 -21.17
C GLY A 383 23.54 -22.75 -21.37
N ASP A 384 23.34 -23.24 -22.59
CA ASP A 384 22.26 -24.19 -22.89
C ASP A 384 22.52 -25.58 -22.26
N SER A 385 21.58 -26.50 -22.47
CA SER A 385 21.70 -27.88 -21.99
C SER A 385 22.85 -28.67 -22.62
N ALA A 386 23.40 -28.21 -23.75
CA ALA A 386 24.57 -28.78 -24.41
C ALA A 386 25.88 -28.10 -23.96
N GLY A 387 25.81 -27.12 -23.07
CA GLY A 387 26.96 -26.38 -22.55
C GLY A 387 27.43 -25.23 -23.44
N ASN A 388 26.70 -24.89 -24.51
CA ASN A 388 27.02 -23.76 -25.38
C ASN A 388 26.70 -22.43 -24.69
N PHE A 389 27.48 -21.39 -24.97
CA PHE A 389 27.20 -20.04 -24.49
C PHE A 389 26.05 -19.35 -25.25
N MET A 390 25.94 -19.65 -26.55
CA MET A 390 25.03 -19.05 -27.53
C MET A 390 25.33 -17.55 -27.76
N PRO A 391 26.52 -17.16 -28.26
CA PRO A 391 26.93 -15.74 -28.33
C PRO A 391 26.12 -14.92 -29.34
N LYS A 392 25.91 -15.48 -30.53
CA LYS A 392 25.23 -14.84 -31.67
C LYS A 392 24.89 -15.87 -32.73
N ALA A 393 24.02 -15.50 -33.66
CA ALA A 393 23.76 -16.27 -34.87
C ALA A 393 24.98 -16.29 -35.80
N THR A 394 25.24 -17.46 -36.42
CA THR A 394 26.34 -17.69 -37.38
C THR A 394 25.85 -18.30 -38.69
N THR A 395 24.56 -18.60 -38.77
CA THR A 395 23.88 -19.15 -39.95
C THR A 395 22.55 -18.43 -40.14
N THR A 396 22.03 -18.42 -41.37
CA THR A 396 20.72 -17.81 -41.68
C THR A 396 19.56 -18.49 -40.93
N ALA A 397 19.67 -19.78 -40.62
CA ALA A 397 18.70 -20.50 -39.80
C ALA A 397 18.73 -20.04 -38.33
N GLN A 398 19.92 -19.76 -37.79
CA GLN A 398 20.08 -19.17 -36.47
C GLN A 398 19.54 -17.73 -36.42
N GLU A 399 19.76 -16.94 -37.48
CA GLU A 399 19.19 -15.59 -37.59
C GLU A 399 17.66 -15.64 -37.60
N ALA A 400 17.07 -16.55 -38.39
CA ALA A 400 15.61 -16.70 -38.49
C ALA A 400 14.93 -17.12 -37.17
N THR A 401 15.67 -17.75 -36.26
CA THR A 401 15.18 -18.18 -34.94
C THR A 401 15.57 -17.22 -33.82
N GLY A 402 16.32 -16.15 -34.13
CA GLY A 402 16.83 -15.22 -33.12
C GLY A 402 17.88 -15.84 -32.19
N TYR A 403 18.60 -16.88 -32.64
CA TYR A 403 19.62 -17.56 -31.84
C TYR A 403 20.68 -16.56 -31.35
N GLY A 404 20.93 -16.60 -30.04
CA GLY A 404 21.90 -15.73 -29.39
C GLY A 404 21.40 -14.29 -29.15
N MET A 405 20.18 -13.93 -29.54
CA MET A 405 19.57 -12.66 -29.14
C MET A 405 19.06 -12.74 -27.70
N ALA A 406 19.29 -11.68 -26.93
CA ALA A 406 18.74 -11.58 -25.58
C ALA A 406 17.33 -10.97 -25.65
N THR A 407 16.34 -11.64 -25.06
CA THR A 407 15.04 -11.02 -24.78
C THR A 407 15.16 -10.05 -23.62
N ARG A 408 14.22 -9.11 -23.49
CA ARG A 408 14.17 -8.19 -22.33
C ARG A 408 14.04 -8.95 -21.01
N GLU A 409 13.21 -9.99 -20.96
CA GLU A 409 13.09 -10.85 -19.77
C GLU A 409 14.40 -11.57 -19.41
N ALA A 410 15.16 -12.05 -20.40
CA ALA A 410 16.47 -12.64 -20.15
C ALA A 410 17.50 -11.60 -19.70
N ALA A 411 17.47 -10.39 -20.27
CA ALA A 411 18.34 -9.29 -19.88
C ALA A 411 18.12 -8.86 -18.43
N ILE A 412 16.86 -8.66 -18.02
CA ILE A 412 16.50 -8.31 -16.65
C ILE A 412 16.95 -9.41 -15.67
N LEU A 413 16.71 -10.68 -16.01
CA LEU A 413 17.17 -11.81 -15.21
C LEU A 413 18.70 -11.81 -15.02
N MET A 414 19.48 -11.53 -16.09
CA MET A 414 20.94 -11.44 -15.96
C MET A 414 21.35 -10.28 -15.04
N THR A 415 20.65 -9.15 -15.12
CA THR A 415 20.88 -7.99 -14.24
C THR A 415 20.59 -8.32 -12.77
N VAL A 416 19.47 -8.98 -12.47
CA VAL A 416 19.12 -9.41 -11.09
C VAL A 416 20.15 -10.36 -10.52
N ARG A 417 20.56 -11.38 -11.27
CA ARG A 417 21.62 -12.29 -10.85
C ARG A 417 22.94 -11.57 -10.61
N THR A 418 23.25 -10.57 -11.44
CA THR A 418 24.43 -9.75 -11.23
C THR A 418 24.33 -9.00 -9.91
N TYR A 419 23.19 -8.35 -9.64
CA TYR A 419 22.92 -7.64 -8.40
C TYR A 419 23.12 -8.57 -7.17
N ASP A 420 22.51 -9.75 -7.18
CA ASP A 420 22.65 -10.75 -6.11
C ASP A 420 24.10 -11.19 -5.90
N THR A 421 24.84 -11.40 -6.99
CA THR A 421 26.24 -11.82 -6.93
C THR A 421 27.12 -10.72 -6.33
N MET A 422 26.79 -9.44 -6.56
CA MET A 422 27.56 -8.32 -6.00
C MET A 422 27.31 -8.14 -4.50
N ASP A 423 26.10 -8.43 -4.01
CA ASP A 423 25.80 -8.46 -2.57
C ASP A 423 26.65 -9.55 -1.86
N ASP A 424 26.82 -10.72 -2.48
CA ASP A 424 27.68 -11.80 -1.96
C ASP A 424 29.20 -11.51 -2.05
N VAL A 425 29.64 -10.71 -3.03
CA VAL A 425 31.08 -10.38 -3.23
C VAL A 425 31.54 -9.23 -2.33
N SER A 426 30.64 -8.37 -1.87
CA SER A 426 30.93 -7.30 -0.90
C SER A 426 31.38 -7.81 0.49
N GLY A 427 31.23 -9.11 0.77
CA GLY A 427 31.67 -9.76 2.00
C GLY A 427 33.18 -10.03 2.12
N LYS A 428 34.01 -9.71 1.10
CA LYS A 428 35.46 -9.95 1.13
C LYS A 428 36.28 -8.84 0.45
N GLY A 429 36.42 -7.67 1.08
CA GLY A 429 37.44 -6.70 0.69
C GLY A 429 37.19 -5.27 1.18
N GLN A 430 37.91 -4.89 2.24
CA GLN A 430 38.02 -3.53 2.82
C GLN A 430 36.70 -2.80 3.13
N VAL A 431 36.16 -3.18 4.29
CA VAL A 431 35.33 -2.32 5.13
C VAL A 431 36.14 -1.08 5.51
N SER A 432 35.81 0.08 4.93
CA SER A 432 35.94 1.34 5.66
C SER A 432 34.76 1.41 6.61
N ASP A 433 35.05 1.26 7.90
CA ASP A 433 34.09 1.28 9.00
C ASP A 433 33.14 2.48 8.93
N THR A 434 31.86 2.21 8.66
CA THR A 434 30.76 2.75 9.48
C THR A 434 29.76 1.62 9.70
N LYS A 435 29.92 0.94 10.84
CA LYS A 435 28.93 0.02 11.40
C LYS A 435 27.64 0.80 11.68
N ASP A 436 26.53 0.39 11.06
CA ASP A 436 25.24 0.41 11.73
C ASP A 436 24.80 -1.05 11.87
N SER A 437 25.27 -1.67 12.96
CA SER A 437 24.70 -2.92 13.44
C SER A 437 23.32 -2.60 14.04
N ASP A 438 22.32 -3.44 13.74
CA ASP A 438 21.09 -3.52 14.55
C ASP A 438 21.48 -3.71 16.03
N SER A 439 21.57 -2.59 16.73
CA SER A 439 21.89 -2.50 18.14
C SER A 439 20.58 -2.45 18.91
N THR A 440 20.52 -3.06 20.08
CA THR A 440 19.42 -2.84 21.04
C THR A 440 19.77 -1.80 22.10
N ALA A 441 20.99 -1.26 22.06
CA ALA A 441 21.42 -0.19 22.95
C ALA A 441 20.99 1.16 22.39
N LEU A 442 20.41 2.00 23.24
CA LEU A 442 20.05 3.38 22.87
C LEU A 442 21.29 4.17 22.44
N PRO A 443 21.12 5.10 21.48
CA PRO A 443 22.22 5.92 21.01
C PRO A 443 22.69 6.86 22.13
N GLU A 444 23.98 7.20 22.09
CA GLU A 444 24.55 8.20 22.98
C GLU A 444 23.84 9.55 22.77
N GLY A 445 23.30 10.13 23.84
CA GLY A 445 22.53 11.36 23.77
C GLY A 445 21.06 11.20 23.35
N TYR A 446 20.49 9.99 23.44
CA TYR A 446 19.04 9.78 23.34
C TYR A 446 18.29 10.76 24.27
N PRO A 447 17.32 11.55 23.76
CA PRO A 447 16.63 12.57 24.54
C PRO A 447 15.55 11.95 25.45
N SER A 448 15.97 11.11 26.40
CA SER A 448 15.08 10.35 27.29
C SER A 448 14.19 11.24 28.17
N ASN A 449 14.54 12.52 28.31
CA ASN A 449 13.75 13.54 28.98
C ASN A 449 12.58 14.07 28.12
N LEU A 450 12.70 14.03 26.79
CA LEU A 450 11.68 14.49 25.85
C LEU A 450 10.84 13.32 25.34
N ILE A 451 11.47 12.15 25.15
CA ILE A 451 10.83 10.94 24.64
C ILE A 451 11.17 9.78 25.59
N PRO A 452 10.46 9.63 26.72
CA PRO A 452 10.66 8.47 27.58
C PRO A 452 10.10 7.21 26.91
N ILE A 453 10.76 6.09 27.19
CA ILE A 453 10.25 4.75 26.85
C ILE A 453 9.23 4.37 27.92
N TYR A 454 8.02 3.97 27.51
CA TYR A 454 7.00 3.51 28.45
C TYR A 454 7.53 2.30 29.22
N LYS A 455 7.03 2.11 30.45
CA LYS A 455 7.52 1.06 31.35
C LYS A 455 7.56 -0.32 30.65
N ASP A 456 8.56 -1.11 31.01
CA ASP A 456 8.72 -2.51 30.56
C ASP A 456 8.88 -2.69 29.03
N GLY A 457 9.09 -1.61 28.27
CA GLY A 457 9.38 -1.65 26.84
C GLY A 457 10.72 -2.29 26.53
N LYS A 458 10.72 -3.30 25.66
CA LYS A 458 11.92 -3.96 25.19
C LYS A 458 12.35 -3.38 23.84
N ILE A 459 13.50 -2.71 23.81
CA ILE A 459 14.09 -2.21 22.56
C ILE A 459 14.48 -3.41 21.69
N VAL A 460 13.94 -3.47 20.48
CA VAL A 460 14.21 -4.54 19.52
C VAL A 460 15.15 -4.11 18.40
N SER A 461 15.18 -2.81 18.07
CA SER A 461 16.16 -2.26 17.13
C SER A 461 16.40 -0.77 17.36
N VAL A 462 17.64 -0.34 17.10
CA VAL A 462 18.07 1.06 17.03
C VAL A 462 18.86 1.21 15.74
N LYS A 463 18.42 2.13 14.88
CA LYS A 463 19.04 2.39 13.57
C LYS A 463 19.34 3.87 13.43
N ARG A 464 20.59 4.20 13.06
CA ARG A 464 20.91 5.56 12.61
C ARG A 464 20.44 5.72 11.17
N LYS A 465 19.82 6.86 10.85
CA LYS A 465 19.27 7.13 9.52
C LYS A 465 19.39 8.60 9.17
N THR A 466 19.58 8.89 7.89
CA THR A 466 19.36 10.22 7.31
C THR A 466 17.90 10.32 6.88
N PHE A 467 17.14 11.25 7.47
CA PHE A 467 15.74 11.50 7.16
C PHE A 467 15.61 12.33 5.87
N ASP A 468 14.43 12.35 5.25
CA ASP A 468 14.20 13.00 3.95
C ASP A 468 14.46 14.51 3.96
N THR A 469 14.44 15.11 5.15
CA THR A 469 14.82 16.50 5.38
C THR A 469 16.34 16.72 5.32
N GLY A 470 17.14 15.67 5.07
CA GLY A 470 18.60 15.66 5.10
C GLY A 470 19.21 15.64 6.51
N ASN A 471 18.40 15.59 7.56
CA ASN A 471 18.88 15.57 8.95
C ASN A 471 19.23 14.14 9.37
N GLU A 472 20.32 13.98 10.10
CA GLU A 472 20.66 12.69 10.74
C GLU A 472 19.89 12.52 12.06
N GLY A 473 19.43 11.31 12.32
CA GLY A 473 18.82 10.94 13.58
C GLY A 473 18.74 9.43 13.78
N TYR A 474 17.81 9.00 14.61
CA TYR A 474 17.65 7.59 14.97
C TYR A 474 16.19 7.14 14.89
N GLU A 475 16.03 5.88 14.51
CA GLU A 475 14.79 5.11 14.58
C GLU A 475 14.94 4.03 15.65
N ILE A 476 14.04 4.00 16.62
CA ILE A 476 14.07 3.10 17.77
C ILE A 476 12.75 2.32 17.80
N THR A 477 12.82 1.00 17.68
CA THR A 477 11.65 0.13 17.75
C THR A 477 11.59 -0.58 19.10
N ILE A 478 10.42 -0.56 19.72
CA ILE A 478 10.18 -1.05 21.07
C ILE A 478 8.97 -1.99 21.05
N ASP A 479 9.12 -3.15 21.69
CA ASP A 479 8.10 -4.17 21.84
C ASP A 479 7.55 -4.17 23.28
N TYR A 480 6.23 -4.11 23.43
CA TYR A 480 5.50 -4.02 24.70
C TYR A 480 4.60 -5.25 24.90
N LYS A 481 5.20 -6.41 25.11
CA LYS A 481 4.45 -7.64 25.38
C LYS A 481 3.85 -7.65 26.79
N GLY A 482 2.55 -7.90 26.88
CA GLY A 482 1.79 -8.00 28.13
C GLY A 482 1.21 -6.68 28.65
N GLU A 483 1.41 -5.57 27.94
CA GLU A 483 0.93 -4.23 28.34
C GLU A 483 -0.41 -3.84 27.69
N LYS A 484 -1.22 -3.08 28.43
CA LYS A 484 -2.50 -2.56 27.90
C LYS A 484 -2.23 -1.53 26.81
N THR A 485 -2.52 -1.90 25.56
CA THR A 485 -2.25 -1.10 24.36
C THR A 485 -2.77 0.33 24.46
N SER A 486 -3.99 0.53 24.96
CA SER A 486 -4.58 1.86 25.14
C SER A 486 -3.82 2.75 26.13
N ILE A 487 -3.17 2.16 27.15
CA ILE A 487 -2.37 2.91 28.12
C ILE A 487 -1.03 3.31 27.50
N VAL A 488 -0.39 2.40 26.76
CA VAL A 488 0.87 2.67 26.06
C VAL A 488 0.64 3.74 24.98
N ASN A 489 -0.43 3.62 24.20
CA ASN A 489 -0.81 4.60 23.18
C ASN A 489 -1.09 5.98 23.81
N GLY A 490 -1.92 5.99 24.86
CA GLY A 490 -2.25 7.21 25.61
C GLY A 490 -1.03 7.89 26.23
N HIS A 491 -0.02 7.13 26.68
CA HIS A 491 1.25 7.67 27.15
C HIS A 491 1.95 8.46 26.04
N TYR A 492 2.17 7.85 24.87
CA TYR A 492 2.86 8.51 23.75
C TYR A 492 2.06 9.66 23.15
N ALA A 493 0.74 9.55 23.07
CA ALA A 493 -0.12 10.65 22.68
C ALA A 493 0.05 11.84 23.66
N SER A 494 -0.02 11.58 24.97
CA SER A 494 0.13 12.64 25.99
C SER A 494 1.49 13.33 25.95
N LEU A 495 2.55 12.61 25.56
CA LEU A 495 3.89 13.16 25.40
C LEU A 495 4.00 14.12 24.22
N MET A 496 3.11 14.06 23.24
CA MET A 496 3.16 14.89 22.05
C MET A 496 2.18 16.07 22.08
N LEU A 497 1.28 16.14 23.07
CA LEU A 497 0.26 17.19 23.17
C LEU A 497 0.80 18.62 23.25
N ASP A 498 2.02 18.81 23.76
CA ASP A 498 2.70 20.10 23.89
C ASP A 498 3.73 20.36 22.78
N ALA A 499 3.82 19.49 21.77
CA ALA A 499 4.71 19.68 20.63
C ALA A 499 4.20 20.81 19.72
N GLU A 500 5.13 21.58 19.15
CA GLU A 500 4.82 22.57 18.13
C GLU A 500 4.43 21.86 16.83
N ASN A 501 3.36 22.33 16.17
CA ASN A 501 2.77 21.69 14.99
C ASN A 501 2.43 20.21 15.24
N PHE A 502 1.88 19.92 16.42
CA PHE A 502 1.39 18.60 16.75
C PHE A 502 0.21 18.23 15.85
N ASP A 503 0.32 17.06 15.23
CA ASP A 503 -0.73 16.43 14.45
C ASP A 503 -0.65 14.90 14.65
N GLY A 504 -1.75 14.21 14.38
CA GLY A 504 -1.78 12.77 14.54
C GLY A 504 -3.08 12.08 14.15
N GLU A 505 -2.92 10.81 13.79
CA GLU A 505 -4.01 9.91 13.45
C GLU A 505 -4.18 8.88 14.56
N VAL A 506 -5.42 8.63 14.98
CA VAL A 506 -5.71 7.74 16.11
C VAL A 506 -6.47 6.51 15.63
N GLY A 507 -5.90 5.33 15.87
CA GLY A 507 -6.49 4.05 15.47
C GLY A 507 -5.75 2.85 16.05
N ILE A 508 -5.95 1.67 15.44
CA ILE A 508 -5.16 0.46 15.75
C ILE A 508 -3.68 0.68 15.40
N LYS A 509 -3.44 1.47 14.35
CA LYS A 509 -2.17 2.13 14.07
C LYS A 509 -2.37 3.61 14.37
N SER A 510 -1.73 4.13 15.41
CA SER A 510 -1.72 5.55 15.70
C SER A 510 -0.39 6.15 15.26
N HIS A 511 -0.43 7.38 14.75
CA HIS A 511 0.75 8.13 14.37
C HIS A 511 0.71 9.52 15.02
N TYR A 512 1.80 9.92 15.66
CA TYR A 512 1.93 11.21 16.33
C TYR A 512 3.21 11.89 15.87
N TYR A 513 3.14 13.16 15.50
CA TYR A 513 4.33 13.90 15.10
C TYR A 513 4.27 15.37 15.47
N GLY A 514 5.44 15.97 15.65
CA GLY A 514 5.56 17.38 16.01
C GLY A 514 7.01 17.76 16.34
N ASN A 515 7.24 19.04 16.57
CA ASN A 515 8.54 19.54 17.02
C ASN A 515 8.54 19.71 18.54
N LYS A 516 9.50 19.09 19.23
CA LYS A 516 9.60 19.16 20.69
C LYS A 516 11.05 19.28 21.13
N GLY A 517 11.36 20.32 21.89
CA GLY A 517 12.70 20.55 22.45
C GLY A 517 13.83 20.68 21.41
N GLY A 518 13.54 21.22 20.22
CA GLY A 518 14.51 21.36 19.12
C GLY A 518 14.71 20.09 18.29
N TYR A 519 13.87 19.09 18.48
CA TYR A 519 13.82 17.87 17.68
C TYR A 519 12.50 17.77 16.96
N ARG A 520 12.53 17.25 15.74
CA ARG A 520 11.36 16.60 15.18
C ARG A 520 11.22 15.24 15.84
N VAL A 521 10.03 14.93 16.33
CA VAL A 521 9.69 13.65 16.95
C VAL A 521 8.50 13.06 16.22
N GLU A 522 8.61 11.80 15.86
CA GLU A 522 7.59 11.01 15.17
C GLU A 522 7.45 9.67 15.90
N ILE A 523 6.21 9.28 16.18
CA ILE A 523 5.89 8.08 16.97
C ILE A 523 4.81 7.29 16.24
N ASP A 524 5.17 6.08 15.80
CA ASP A 524 4.24 5.08 15.31
C ASP A 524 3.90 4.12 16.42
N PHE A 525 2.61 3.92 16.66
CA PHE A 525 2.08 2.94 17.59
C PHE A 525 1.27 1.92 16.82
N VAL A 526 1.61 0.64 16.95
CA VAL A 526 0.90 -0.47 16.29
C VAL A 526 0.41 -1.45 17.34
N GLN A 527 -0.92 -1.57 17.48
CA GLN A 527 -1.53 -2.62 18.28
C GLN A 527 -1.55 -3.95 17.52
N HIS A 528 -1.07 -5.02 18.16
CA HIS A 528 -1.12 -6.37 17.62
C HIS A 528 -2.41 -7.07 18.09
N PHE A 529 -3.43 -7.11 17.21
CA PHE A 529 -4.74 -7.76 17.43
C PHE A 529 -5.59 -7.24 18.62
N PRO A 530 -6.92 -7.45 18.62
CA PRO A 530 -7.79 -6.98 19.70
C PRO A 530 -7.67 -7.79 21.02
N ASP A 531 -7.15 -9.01 20.97
CA ASP A 531 -7.19 -9.96 22.10
C ASP A 531 -5.84 -10.08 22.83
N GLN A 532 -4.82 -9.33 22.40
CA GLN A 532 -3.47 -9.38 22.95
C GLN A 532 -3.08 -8.03 23.51
N TYR A 533 -2.66 -8.02 24.78
CA TYR A 533 -2.02 -6.88 25.44
C TYR A 533 -0.60 -6.70 24.87
N SER A 534 -0.46 -6.45 23.57
CA SER A 534 0.84 -6.25 22.94
C SER A 534 0.79 -5.21 21.82
N CYS A 535 1.81 -4.37 21.78
CA CYS A 535 2.01 -3.39 20.72
C CYS A 535 3.49 -3.21 20.40
N THR A 536 3.76 -2.65 19.22
CA THR A 536 5.08 -2.15 18.84
C THR A 536 5.01 -0.64 18.72
N VAL A 537 6.03 0.05 19.22
CA VAL A 537 6.19 1.48 19.06
C VAL A 537 7.50 1.76 18.34
N THR A 538 7.44 2.54 17.26
CA THR A 538 8.64 3.05 16.59
C THR A 538 8.74 4.55 16.87
N ILE A 539 9.90 4.96 17.38
CA ILE A 539 10.21 6.35 17.72
C ILE A 539 11.30 6.82 16.78
N ALA A 540 11.00 7.83 15.99
CA ALA A 540 11.98 8.55 15.20
C ALA A 540 12.23 9.94 15.80
N TYR A 541 13.50 10.33 15.87
CA TYR A 541 13.86 11.69 16.26
C TYR A 541 15.12 12.19 15.55
N TYR A 542 15.08 13.45 15.13
CA TYR A 542 16.21 14.15 14.52
C TYR A 542 16.20 15.63 14.89
N LYS A 543 17.39 16.24 14.98
CA LYS A 543 17.48 17.68 15.25
C LYS A 543 17.01 18.46 14.02
N THR A 544 16.14 19.44 14.24
CA THR A 544 15.75 20.40 13.22
C THR A 544 16.76 21.54 13.24
N ASN A 545 17.36 21.87 12.10
CA ASN A 545 18.07 23.13 11.95
C ASN A 545 17.02 24.25 11.95
N ASN A 546 17.12 25.19 12.90
CA ASN A 546 16.24 26.36 13.00
C ASN A 546 16.11 27.12 11.68
#